data_AF-A0A345PDC7-F1
#
_entry.id   AF-A0A345PDC7-F1
#
_cell.length_a   1.000
_cell.length_b   1.000
_cell.length_c   1.000
_cell.angle_alpha   90.00
_cell.angle_beta   90.00
_cell.angle_gamma   90.00
#
_symmetry.space_group_name_H-M   'P 1'
#
loop_
_entity.id
_entity.type
_entity.pdbx_description
1 polymer ?
#
loop_
_entity_poly.entity_id
_entity_poly.type
_entity_poly.pdbx_seq_one_letter_code
_entity_poly.pdbx_strand_id
1 'polypeptide(L)'
;MKSLEKDGEILFNYGDGNYEKIDITEVEPNKVFSFSWPPKNSVRFELEENNQGCKLVFIEYLHEITDHTPKDLTGWHVCLDVIEALLDGKTIADRKSYWQERLPEYQNLLREASI
;
A
#
# COMPACT_ATOMS: atom_id res chain seq x y z
N MET A 1 -20.26 -7.53 -10.98
CA MET A 1 -18.80 -7.31 -11.11
C MET A 1 -18.56 -5.89 -10.64
N LYS A 2 -17.85 -5.66 -9.52
CA LYS A 2 -17.45 -4.30 -9.14
C LYS A 2 -16.22 -3.97 -9.99
N SER A 3 -16.34 -3.09 -10.97
CA SER A 3 -15.22 -2.67 -11.81
C SER A 3 -14.37 -1.64 -11.07
N LEU A 4 -13.06 -1.70 -11.27
CA LEU A 4 -12.11 -0.69 -10.84
C LEU A 4 -12.18 0.47 -11.86
N GLU A 5 -13.21 1.30 -11.72
CA GLU A 5 -13.43 2.49 -12.53
C GLU A 5 -13.10 3.74 -11.71
N LYS A 6 -12.77 4.83 -12.40
CA LYS A 6 -12.60 6.13 -11.76
C LYS A 6 -13.91 6.52 -11.05
N ASP A 7 -13.80 7.06 -9.84
CA ASP A 7 -14.92 7.35 -8.91
C ASP A 7 -15.67 6.08 -8.42
N GLY A 8 -15.09 4.90 -8.63
CA GLY A 8 -15.55 3.64 -8.05
C GLY A 8 -15.14 3.46 -6.59
N GLU A 9 -15.63 2.40 -5.95
CA GLU A 9 -15.33 2.08 -4.55
C GLU A 9 -14.63 0.71 -4.42
N ILE A 10 -13.56 0.66 -3.64
CA ILE A 10 -13.01 -0.57 -3.08
C ILE A 10 -13.77 -0.87 -1.79
N LEU A 11 -14.26 -2.10 -1.65
CA LEU A 11 -14.78 -2.59 -0.38
C LEU A 11 -13.67 -3.39 0.30
N PHE A 12 -12.93 -2.72 1.18
CA PHE A 12 -11.80 -3.32 1.88
C PHE A 12 -12.29 -4.15 3.07
N ASN A 13 -11.78 -5.37 3.21
CA ASN A 13 -12.10 -6.26 4.32
C ASN A 13 -10.89 -6.34 5.24
N TYR A 14 -11.05 -5.94 6.49
CA TYR A 14 -9.99 -6.00 7.50
C TYR A 14 -9.67 -7.44 7.96
N GLY A 15 -10.49 -8.42 7.57
CA GLY A 15 -10.34 -9.83 7.95
C GLY A 15 -10.96 -10.16 9.31
N ASP A 16 -11.56 -9.19 9.98
CA ASP A 16 -12.29 -9.32 11.25
C ASP A 16 -13.82 -9.27 11.06
N GLY A 17 -14.29 -9.20 9.81
CA GLY A 17 -15.70 -9.06 9.45
C GLY A 17 -16.16 -7.61 9.27
N ASN A 18 -15.30 -6.63 9.57
CA ASN A 18 -15.55 -5.23 9.25
C ASN A 18 -15.11 -4.90 7.82
N TYR A 19 -15.87 -4.01 7.20
CA TYR A 19 -15.58 -3.50 5.87
C TYR A 19 -15.48 -1.99 5.90
N GLU A 20 -14.57 -1.46 5.10
CA GLU A 20 -14.47 -0.03 4.86
C GLU A 20 -14.56 0.26 3.37
N LYS A 21 -15.25 1.36 3.06
CA LYS A 21 -15.31 1.89 1.71
C LYS A 21 -14.11 2.78 1.48
N ILE A 22 -13.40 2.50 0.40
CA ILE A 22 -12.25 3.26 -0.04
C ILE A 22 -12.57 3.81 -1.44
N ASP A 23 -12.43 5.12 -1.60
CA ASP A 23 -12.78 5.81 -2.83
C ASP A 23 -11.60 5.75 -3.81
N ILE A 24 -11.87 5.31 -5.04
CA ILE A 24 -10.89 5.31 -6.12
C ILE A 24 -10.83 6.72 -6.70
N THR A 25 -9.67 7.36 -6.59
CA THR A 25 -9.46 8.76 -7.02
C THR A 25 -8.93 8.87 -8.43
N GLU A 26 -8.19 7.86 -8.92
CA GLU A 26 -7.66 7.84 -10.28
C GLU A 26 -7.48 6.40 -10.77
N VAL A 27 -7.84 6.16 -12.03
CA VAL A 27 -7.57 4.92 -12.76
C VAL A 27 -7.09 5.27 -14.16
N GLU A 28 -5.84 4.96 -14.44
CA GLU A 28 -5.32 4.88 -15.81
C GLU A 28 -4.83 3.45 -16.06
N PRO A 29 -5.50 2.67 -16.91
CA PRO A 29 -5.13 1.28 -17.14
C PRO A 29 -3.64 1.11 -17.49
N ASN A 30 -3.00 0.16 -16.82
CA ASN A 30 -1.56 -0.15 -16.94
C ASN A 30 -0.60 1.01 -16.63
N LYS A 31 -1.08 2.07 -15.96
CA LYS A 31 -0.25 3.24 -15.63
C LYS A 31 -0.44 3.71 -14.20
N VAL A 32 -1.66 4.00 -13.80
CA VAL A 32 -1.94 4.65 -12.51
C VAL A 32 -3.12 3.99 -11.83
N PHE A 33 -2.98 3.78 -10.53
CA PHE A 33 -4.10 3.47 -9.66
C PHE A 33 -3.95 4.21 -8.34
N SER A 34 -4.94 5.05 -8.00
CA SER A 34 -4.92 5.90 -6.81
C SER A 34 -6.25 5.81 -6.06
N PHE A 35 -6.18 5.78 -4.73
CA PHE A 35 -7.36 5.68 -3.87
C PHE A 35 -7.12 6.29 -2.49
N SER A 36 -8.21 6.60 -1.78
CA SER A 36 -8.15 7.10 -0.40
C SER A 36 -7.65 6.02 0.55
N TRP A 37 -6.90 6.44 1.56
CA TRP A 37 -6.45 5.57 2.64
C TRP A 37 -6.94 6.16 3.96
N PRO A 38 -8.05 5.63 4.51
CA PRO A 38 -8.71 6.20 5.66
C PRO A 38 -7.77 6.38 6.87
N PRO A 39 -7.99 7.41 7.71
CA PRO A 39 -9.09 8.37 7.62
C PRO A 39 -8.84 9.56 6.68
N LYS A 40 -7.58 9.89 6.36
CA LYS A 40 -7.22 11.15 5.65
C LYS A 40 -6.12 11.00 4.61
N ASN A 41 -5.47 9.85 4.53
CA ASN A 41 -4.35 9.65 3.63
C ASN A 41 -4.84 9.21 2.25
N SER A 42 -3.91 9.02 1.33
CA SER A 42 -4.18 8.41 0.03
C SER A 42 -2.94 7.69 -0.45
N VAL A 43 -3.12 6.64 -1.24
CA VAL A 43 -2.03 5.91 -1.86
C VAL A 43 -2.15 5.94 -3.37
N ARG A 44 -1.00 5.87 -4.03
CA ARG A 44 -0.88 5.88 -5.48
C ARG A 44 0.15 4.85 -5.92
N PHE A 45 -0.25 4.08 -6.92
CA PHE A 45 0.59 3.15 -7.65
C PHE A 45 0.82 3.72 -9.05
N GLU A 46 2.08 3.84 -9.45
CA GLU A 46 2.47 4.20 -10.80
C GLU A 46 3.28 3.06 -11.42
N LEU A 47 2.95 2.70 -12.65
CA LEU A 47 3.65 1.69 -13.42
C LEU A 47 4.40 2.36 -14.57
N GLU A 48 5.70 2.13 -14.62
CA GLU A 48 6.58 2.62 -15.67
C GLU A 48 7.19 1.42 -16.40
N GLU A 49 6.90 1.29 -17.70
CA GLU A 49 7.61 0.34 -18.54
C GLU A 49 9.09 0.76 -18.67
N ASN A 50 9.99 -0.21 -18.57
CA ASN A 50 11.41 0.00 -18.77
C ASN A 50 12.02 -1.16 -19.59
N ASN A 51 13.27 -1.00 -20.02
CA ASN A 51 13.95 -1.98 -20.87
C ASN A 51 14.14 -3.37 -20.22
N GLN A 52 13.88 -3.51 -18.91
CA GLN A 52 14.08 -4.72 -18.12
C GLN A 52 12.77 -5.28 -17.54
N GLY A 53 11.62 -4.65 -17.83
CA GLY A 53 10.32 -5.05 -17.30
C GLY A 53 9.46 -3.84 -16.92
N CYS A 54 8.87 -3.90 -15.73
CA CYS A 54 8.00 -2.87 -15.19
C CYS A 54 8.54 -2.39 -13.85
N LYS A 55 8.63 -1.08 -13.66
CA LYS A 55 8.90 -0.46 -12.36
C LYS A 55 7.56 -0.04 -11.76
N LEU A 56 7.32 -0.44 -10.53
CA LEU A 56 6.19 0.02 -9.72
C LEU A 56 6.70 1.06 -8.73
N VAL A 57 6.15 2.27 -8.79
CA VAL A 57 6.38 3.33 -7.80
C VAL A 57 5.16 3.40 -6.89
N PHE A 58 5.37 3.16 -5.61
CA PHE A 58 4.36 3.33 -4.57
C PHE A 58 4.58 4.67 -3.86
N ILE A 59 3.51 5.44 -3.73
CA ILE A 59 3.50 6.75 -3.07
C ILE A 59 2.35 6.75 -2.07
N GLU A 60 2.65 7.05 -0.81
CA GLU A 60 1.63 7.33 0.21
C GLU A 60 1.69 8.81 0.62
N TYR A 61 0.55 9.49 0.50
CA TYR A 61 0.38 10.88 0.89
C TYR A 61 -0.17 10.94 2.32
N LEU A 62 0.72 11.21 3.27
CA LEU A 62 0.41 11.32 4.68
C LEU A 62 -0.05 12.75 5.03
N HIS A 63 -1.28 12.89 5.50
CA HIS A 63 -1.83 14.18 5.95
C HIS A 63 -1.75 14.36 7.47
N GLU A 64 -1.65 13.25 8.19
CA GLU A 64 -1.47 13.22 9.64
C GLU A 64 -0.61 12.01 10.01
N ILE A 65 0.40 12.23 10.84
CA ILE A 65 1.23 11.16 11.39
C ILE A 65 0.65 10.78 12.75
N THR A 66 0.30 9.51 12.90
CA THR A 66 -0.26 8.94 14.13
C THR A 66 0.53 7.69 14.54
N ASP A 67 0.22 7.13 15.71
CA ASP A 67 0.79 5.84 16.16
C ASP A 67 0.44 4.66 15.23
N HIS A 68 -0.54 4.84 14.33
CA HIS A 68 -0.89 3.86 13.30
C HIS A 68 -0.06 4.01 12.03
N THR A 69 0.42 5.20 11.69
CA THR A 69 1.21 5.45 10.47
C THR A 69 2.40 4.50 10.28
N PRO A 70 3.26 4.20 11.27
CA PRO A 70 4.34 3.24 11.05
C PRO A 70 3.83 1.82 10.75
N LYS A 71 2.66 1.44 11.27
CA LYS A 71 2.07 0.12 11.03
C LYS A 71 1.59 -0.01 9.58
N ASP A 72 0.95 1.04 9.07
CA ASP A 72 0.46 1.09 7.69
C ASP A 72 1.61 1.09 6.69
N LEU A 73 2.63 1.93 6.89
CA LEU A 73 3.84 1.95 6.05
C LEU A 73 4.55 0.60 6.02
N THR A 74 4.68 -0.05 7.19
CA THR A 74 5.25 -1.40 7.28
C THR A 74 4.38 -2.43 6.56
N GLY A 75 3.05 -2.29 6.64
CA GLY A 75 2.09 -3.12 5.91
C GLY A 75 2.28 -3.00 4.40
N TRP A 76 2.38 -1.78 3.88
CA TRP A 76 2.64 -1.52 2.47
C TRP A 76 3.98 -2.11 2.01
N HIS A 77 5.05 -1.93 2.77
CA HIS A 77 6.35 -2.54 2.47
C HIS A 77 6.23 -4.06 2.28
N VAL A 78 5.63 -4.75 3.24
CA VAL A 78 5.46 -6.21 3.17
C VAL A 78 4.56 -6.60 1.99
N CYS A 79 3.49 -5.85 1.72
CA CYS A 79 2.64 -6.10 0.57
C CYS A 79 3.40 -5.97 -0.77
N LEU A 80 4.28 -4.97 -0.90
CA LEU A 80 5.09 -4.77 -2.10
C LEU A 80 6.11 -5.90 -2.30
N ASP A 81 6.79 -6.33 -1.24
CA ASP A 81 7.71 -7.48 -1.30
C ASP A 81 6.97 -8.79 -1.63
N VAL A 82 5.75 -8.96 -1.14
CA VAL A 82 4.90 -10.11 -1.50
C VAL A 82 4.55 -10.07 -3.00
N ILE A 83 4.21 -8.90 -3.54
CA ILE A 83 3.93 -8.75 -4.98
C ILE A 83 5.17 -9.14 -5.79
N GLU A 84 6.34 -8.63 -5.44
CA GLU A 84 7.60 -8.98 -6.09
C GLU A 84 7.87 -10.49 -6.03
N ALA A 85 7.79 -11.08 -4.84
CA ALA A 85 8.01 -12.52 -4.65
C ALA A 85 7.03 -13.37 -5.49
N LEU A 86 5.75 -12.99 -5.54
CA LEU A 86 4.75 -13.72 -6.33
C LEU A 86 5.03 -13.64 -7.84
N LEU A 87 5.47 -12.48 -8.34
CA LEU A 87 5.87 -12.31 -9.75
C LEU A 87 7.09 -13.17 -10.10
N ASP A 88 7.98 -13.39 -9.13
CA ASP A 88 9.14 -14.28 -9.24
C ASP A 88 8.82 -15.78 -9.05
N GLY A 89 7.55 -16.14 -8.84
CA GLY A 89 7.15 -17.52 -8.54
C GLY A 89 7.59 -18.02 -7.15
N LYS A 90 7.92 -17.10 -6.23
CA LYS A 90 8.31 -17.34 -4.84
C LYS A 90 7.16 -17.01 -3.89
N THR A 91 7.35 -17.30 -2.60
CA THR A 91 6.41 -16.91 -1.55
C THR A 91 7.16 -16.44 -0.30
N ILE A 92 6.55 -15.52 0.45
CA ILE A 92 7.00 -15.14 1.78
C ILE A 92 6.21 -15.99 2.79
N ALA A 93 6.91 -16.90 3.47
CA ALA A 93 6.30 -17.93 4.31
C ALA A 93 5.61 -17.38 5.56
N ASP A 94 6.23 -16.41 6.24
CA ASP A 94 5.66 -15.76 7.42
C ASP A 94 5.67 -14.24 7.29
N ARG A 95 4.59 -13.73 6.69
CA ARG A 95 4.38 -12.29 6.50
C ARG A 95 4.25 -11.53 7.82
N LYS A 96 3.75 -12.18 8.87
CA LYS A 96 3.53 -11.53 10.16
C LYS A 96 4.85 -11.29 10.87
N SER A 97 5.71 -12.31 10.92
CA SER A 97 7.06 -12.15 11.48
C SER A 97 7.87 -11.14 10.67
N TYR A 98 7.78 -11.18 9.33
CA TYR A 98 8.45 -10.21 8.47
C TYR A 98 7.98 -8.77 8.72
N TRP A 99 6.68 -8.55 8.88
CA TRP A 99 6.13 -7.26 9.27
C TRP A 99 6.65 -6.80 10.64
N GLN A 100 6.70 -7.71 11.63
CA GLN A 100 7.19 -7.39 12.98
C GLN A 100 8.67 -6.99 12.99
N GLU A 101 9.48 -7.62 12.16
CA GLU A 101 10.91 -7.30 12.00
C GLU A 101 11.13 -5.92 11.38
N ARG A 102 10.26 -5.50 10.46
CA ARG A 102 10.33 -4.21 9.75
C ARG A 102 9.73 -3.04 10.52
N LEU A 103 8.77 -3.28 11.40
CA LEU A 103 8.07 -2.21 12.12
C LEU A 103 9.01 -1.21 12.85
N PRO A 104 10.08 -1.64 13.56
CA PRO A 104 10.98 -0.69 14.23
C PRO A 104 11.66 0.31 13.29
N GLU A 105 11.93 -0.09 12.04
CA GLU A 105 12.54 0.77 11.01
C GLU A 105 11.65 1.99 10.75
N TYR A 106 10.37 1.76 10.47
CA TYR A 106 9.39 2.82 10.23
C TYR A 106 9.08 3.66 11.46
N GLN A 107 9.04 3.04 12.65
CA GLN A 107 8.89 3.78 13.90
C GLN A 107 10.05 4.74 14.17
N ASN A 108 11.28 4.38 13.76
CA ASN A 108 12.44 5.25 13.91
C ASN A 108 12.45 6.35 12.85
N LEU A 109 12.16 6.00 11.60
CA LEU A 109 12.11 6.97 10.49
C LEU A 109 11.10 8.10 10.75
N LEU A 110 9.90 7.78 11.24
CA LEU A 110 8.89 8.80 11.57
C LEU A 110 9.27 9.63 12.82
N ARG A 111 9.98 9.04 13.78
CA ARG A 111 10.52 9.77 14.93
C ARG A 111 11.57 10.81 14.52
N GLU A 112 12.42 10.47 13.55
CA GLU A 112 13.42 11.39 13.01
C GLU A 112 12.80 12.49 12.13
N ALA A 113 11.72 12.18 11.41
CA ALA A 113 11.01 13.14 10.58
C ALA A 113 10.13 14.14 11.37
N SER A 114 9.74 13.78 12.59
CA SER A 114 8.93 14.61 13.49
C SER A 114 9.84 15.42 14.42
N ILE A 115 10.48 16.47 13.89
CA ILE A 115 11.25 17.45 14.68
C ILE A 115 10.29 18.39 15.42
#